data_AF-A0A951P6B0-F1
#
_entry.id   AF-A0A951P6B0-F1
#
_cell.length_a   1.000
_cell.length_b   1.000
_cell.length_c   1.000
_cell.angle_alpha   90.00
_cell.angle_beta   90.00
_cell.angle_gamma   90.00
#
_symmetry.space_group_name_H-M   'P 1'
#
loop_
_entity.id
_entity.type
_entity.pdbx_description
1 polymer ?
#
loop_
_entity_poly.entity_id
_entity_poly.type
_entity_poly.pdbx_seq_one_letter_code
_entity_poly.pdbx_strand_id
1 'polypeptide(L)'
;MRNFPAQYSLQANDVMYFCHIPKTAGMTFRTIIEDQFACEDVCPATLNAQLRKLTLEELRRYRLFRGHLGFSNLPGLLPNKRVVNITVLREPVARVISHYDYIRRMPGDPHYAAVKDMSLEEFAQRLTAGKLGKNIQTYHVAKTTRFNLNKLSVEETMALAVDSLDAFGFVGLVERFQDSLFLLSYIFGWKPILNSRRENAAKQKKPLAEIPSGTLEVIQANSQLDAQLYQRAKETFEARFEAMVADLLQSYGDTVGNIDPSGATLTTAQLVTLLEHHYDQRYRELEPPLAETVVYDFNQPLRGDGWQRREYPLDSATSYRWIGPEPAATLDLPAATETDTCIEFQVICTKATKPEIVNSIRLFVNQHPVKLSLLQGDRDQRLYLAQVAQSLMQSNRPFTNLRFEVSQTLALNSINPNNPDKRLVGLAFNLFQVFPAHLKSFSLVASSFESAPWQEAVAFLQQHCQPADPVATLLVFNLYLTNPISDYQTFIQKGGFPWVVVHKGMSDWVDAMLPKLTRQGLAPVFANEVFVIFTHRDLPKLSYRTPHVKSLYVDYLRRSLIQLVKLLRRKLRLERDLAEAGPESQASQSEARQEQAIKAGKQ
;
A
#
# COMPACT_ATOMS: atom_id res chain seq x y z
N MET A 1 -26.66 4.54 -20.95
CA MET A 1 -26.82 3.89 -19.64
C MET A 1 -28.15 4.23 -18.98
N ARG A 2 -29.18 4.66 -19.72
CA ARG A 2 -30.46 5.10 -19.12
C ARG A 2 -31.19 3.97 -18.37
N ASN A 3 -30.83 2.72 -18.69
CA ASN A 3 -31.49 1.53 -18.16
C ASN A 3 -30.80 0.94 -16.91
N PHE A 4 -29.65 1.48 -16.51
CA PHE A 4 -28.99 1.08 -15.27
C PHE A 4 -29.28 2.11 -14.17
N PRO A 5 -29.57 1.68 -12.92
CA PRO A 5 -29.97 2.60 -11.85
C PRO A 5 -28.87 3.63 -11.54
N ALA A 6 -29.29 4.79 -11.02
CA ALA A 6 -28.38 5.90 -10.70
C ALA A 6 -27.35 5.52 -9.63
N GLN A 7 -27.76 4.68 -8.67
CA GLN A 7 -26.93 4.10 -7.62
C GLN A 7 -27.14 2.57 -7.59
N TYR A 8 -26.12 1.80 -7.25
CA TYR A 8 -26.13 0.34 -7.33
C TYR A 8 -25.13 -0.31 -6.35
N SER A 9 -25.63 -1.15 -5.43
CA SER A 9 -24.79 -2.03 -4.61
C SER A 9 -24.50 -3.32 -5.37
N LEU A 10 -23.23 -3.65 -5.60
CA LEU A 10 -22.84 -4.94 -6.19
C LEU A 10 -23.27 -6.10 -5.30
N GLN A 11 -24.07 -7.01 -5.85
CA GLN A 11 -24.56 -8.20 -5.18
C GLN A 11 -23.52 -9.32 -5.21
N ALA A 12 -23.70 -10.37 -4.39
CA ALA A 12 -22.79 -11.52 -4.34
C ALA A 12 -22.68 -12.27 -5.69
N ASN A 13 -23.74 -12.27 -6.50
CA ASN A 13 -23.77 -12.89 -7.83
C ASN A 13 -23.47 -11.93 -8.98
N ASP A 14 -23.13 -10.67 -8.67
CA ASP A 14 -22.65 -9.74 -9.68
C ASP A 14 -21.18 -9.99 -9.98
N VAL A 15 -20.84 -9.87 -11.27
CA VAL A 15 -19.48 -9.86 -11.78
C VAL A 15 -19.27 -8.55 -12.50
N MET A 16 -18.28 -7.77 -12.07
CA MET A 16 -17.89 -6.55 -12.76
C MET A 16 -16.95 -6.89 -13.92
N TYR A 17 -17.27 -6.42 -15.11
CA TYR A 17 -16.37 -6.49 -16.26
C TYR A 17 -15.94 -5.08 -16.67
N PHE A 18 -14.67 -4.76 -16.45
CA PHE A 18 -14.05 -3.59 -17.07
C PHE A 18 -13.67 -3.92 -18.51
N CYS A 19 -14.51 -3.47 -19.44
CA CYS A 19 -14.24 -3.49 -20.88
C CYS A 19 -13.10 -2.52 -21.19
N HIS A 20 -11.86 -3.00 -21.08
CA HIS A 20 -10.67 -2.20 -21.30
C HIS A 20 -10.39 -2.03 -22.80
N ILE A 21 -10.51 -0.79 -23.25
CA ILE A 21 -10.21 -0.37 -24.62
C ILE A 21 -8.81 0.26 -24.66
N PRO A 22 -7.95 -0.09 -25.62
CA PRO A 22 -6.62 0.49 -25.71
C PRO A 22 -6.64 2.02 -25.75
N LYS A 23 -5.80 2.61 -24.90
CA LYS A 23 -5.51 4.06 -24.82
C LYS A 23 -6.63 4.95 -24.28
N THR A 24 -7.53 4.38 -23.49
CA THR A 24 -8.57 5.12 -22.76
C THR A 24 -8.29 5.19 -21.24
N ALA A 25 -7.03 5.50 -20.87
CA ALA A 25 -6.55 5.52 -19.47
C ALA A 25 -6.69 4.18 -18.72
N GLY A 26 -6.83 3.08 -19.43
CA GLY A 26 -7.19 1.80 -18.81
C GLY A 26 -6.16 1.15 -17.90
N MET A 27 -4.87 1.52 -17.94
CA MET A 27 -3.91 1.04 -16.93
C MET A 27 -4.18 1.64 -15.55
N THR A 28 -4.35 2.97 -15.47
CA THR A 28 -4.72 3.67 -14.24
C THR A 28 -6.09 3.19 -13.75
N PHE A 29 -7.09 3.16 -14.64
CA PHE A 29 -8.45 2.75 -14.26
C PHE A 29 -8.50 1.30 -13.77
N ARG A 30 -7.73 0.40 -14.37
CA ARG A 30 -7.63 -0.99 -13.93
C ARG A 30 -7.15 -1.10 -12.48
N THR A 31 -6.07 -0.40 -12.10
CA THR A 31 -5.57 -0.47 -10.71
C THR A 31 -6.55 0.14 -9.73
N ILE A 32 -7.26 1.20 -10.13
CA ILE A 32 -8.35 1.80 -9.33
C ILE A 32 -9.48 0.80 -9.08
N ILE A 33 -9.93 0.08 -10.12
CA ILE A 33 -11.00 -0.92 -9.97
C ILE A 33 -10.52 -2.13 -9.17
N GLU A 34 -9.28 -2.60 -9.38
CA GLU A 34 -8.69 -3.68 -8.57
C GLU A 34 -8.68 -3.35 -7.07
N ASP A 35 -8.52 -2.07 -6.71
CA ASP A 35 -8.58 -1.64 -5.31
C ASP A 35 -9.95 -1.86 -4.67
N GLN A 36 -11.02 -1.97 -5.46
CA GLN A 36 -12.39 -2.16 -4.96
C GLN A 36 -12.75 -3.64 -4.74
N PHE A 37 -11.82 -4.56 -4.99
CA PHE A 37 -12.03 -6.00 -4.87
C PHE A 37 -10.94 -6.67 -4.00
N ALA A 38 -11.32 -7.78 -3.37
CA ALA A 38 -10.35 -8.64 -2.72
C ALA A 38 -9.41 -9.28 -3.77
N CYS A 39 -8.17 -9.59 -3.42
CA CYS A 39 -7.22 -10.23 -4.33
C CYS A 39 -7.78 -11.49 -4.99
N GLU A 40 -8.42 -12.34 -4.20
CA GLU A 40 -9.03 -13.60 -4.63
C GLU A 40 -10.25 -13.41 -5.56
N ASP A 41 -10.90 -12.25 -5.48
CA ASP A 41 -12.03 -11.89 -6.35
C ASP A 41 -11.56 -11.41 -7.74
N VAL A 42 -10.28 -11.08 -7.92
CA VAL A 42 -9.76 -10.56 -9.19
C VAL A 42 -9.28 -11.69 -10.09
N CYS A 43 -9.89 -11.81 -11.28
CA CYS A 43 -9.43 -12.76 -12.28
C CYS A 43 -7.99 -12.43 -12.72
N PRO A 44 -7.04 -13.39 -12.60
CA PRO A 44 -5.64 -13.14 -12.94
C PRO A 44 -5.45 -12.95 -14.45
N ALA A 45 -6.35 -13.50 -15.28
CA ALA A 45 -6.29 -13.38 -16.72
C ALA A 45 -6.60 -11.95 -17.19
N THR A 46 -5.72 -11.42 -18.03
CA THR A 46 -5.81 -10.06 -18.60
C THR A 46 -5.94 -10.09 -20.12
N LEU A 47 -5.76 -11.27 -20.72
CA LEU A 47 -5.80 -11.57 -22.15
C LEU A 47 -6.59 -12.85 -22.41
N ASN A 48 -7.24 -12.96 -23.56
CA ASN A 48 -8.04 -14.15 -23.92
C ASN A 48 -7.25 -15.47 -23.89
N ALA A 49 -5.94 -15.43 -24.20
CA ALA A 49 -5.08 -16.62 -24.14
C ALA A 49 -4.84 -17.11 -22.71
N GLN A 50 -4.82 -16.20 -21.72
CA GLN A 50 -4.72 -16.56 -20.31
C GLN A 50 -6.07 -17.07 -19.79
N LEU A 51 -7.16 -16.41 -20.18
CA LEU A 51 -8.51 -16.78 -19.77
C LEU A 51 -8.85 -18.23 -20.18
N ARG A 52 -8.45 -18.63 -21.39
CA ARG A 52 -8.64 -20.00 -21.92
C ARG A 52 -7.88 -21.09 -21.16
N LYS A 53 -6.92 -20.74 -20.30
CA LYS A 53 -6.20 -21.70 -19.45
C LYS A 53 -6.94 -22.02 -18.15
N LEU A 54 -7.95 -21.22 -17.80
CA LEU A 54 -8.75 -21.40 -16.60
C LEU A 54 -9.99 -22.24 -16.92
N THR A 55 -10.35 -23.13 -16.02
CA THR A 55 -11.59 -23.91 -16.06
C THR A 55 -12.79 -23.02 -15.75
N LEU A 56 -13.99 -23.46 -16.16
CA LEU A 56 -15.24 -22.74 -15.84
C LEU A 56 -15.48 -22.65 -14.32
N GLU A 57 -15.01 -23.64 -13.55
CA GLU A 57 -15.13 -23.63 -12.10
C GLU A 57 -14.25 -22.55 -11.48
N GLU A 58 -13.00 -22.43 -11.91
CA GLU A 58 -12.09 -21.35 -11.47
C GLU A 58 -12.65 -19.98 -11.84
N LEU A 59 -13.15 -19.82 -13.08
CA LEU A 59 -13.69 -18.55 -13.56
C LEU A 59 -14.87 -18.04 -12.71
N ARG A 60 -15.71 -18.94 -12.19
CA ARG A 60 -16.88 -18.58 -11.37
C ARG A 60 -16.55 -18.02 -9.99
N ARG A 61 -15.30 -18.22 -9.52
CA ARG A 61 -14.83 -17.70 -8.22
C ARG A 61 -14.53 -16.21 -8.27
N TYR A 62 -14.21 -15.68 -9.44
CA TYR A 62 -13.84 -14.27 -9.60
C TYR A 62 -15.06 -13.37 -9.75
N ARG A 63 -14.97 -12.18 -9.16
CA ARG A 63 -15.97 -11.11 -9.24
C ARG A 63 -15.54 -9.92 -10.09
N LEU A 64 -14.25 -9.80 -10.40
CA LEU A 64 -13.71 -8.78 -11.29
C LEU A 64 -12.99 -9.40 -12.50
N PHE A 65 -13.44 -9.00 -13.69
CA PHE A 65 -12.75 -9.27 -14.95
C PHE A 65 -12.28 -7.95 -15.56
N ARG A 66 -11.02 -7.91 -16.00
CA ARG A 66 -10.46 -6.71 -16.65
C ARG A 66 -9.40 -7.05 -17.68
N GLY A 67 -9.12 -6.12 -18.58
CA GLY A 67 -8.12 -6.28 -19.64
C GLY A 67 -8.74 -6.53 -21.01
N HIS A 68 -7.93 -6.99 -21.96
CA HIS A 68 -8.34 -7.13 -23.37
C HIS A 68 -9.10 -8.44 -23.60
N LEU A 69 -10.18 -8.62 -22.84
CA LEU A 69 -11.07 -9.78 -22.86
C LEU A 69 -12.26 -9.60 -23.81
N GLY A 70 -12.31 -8.52 -24.59
CA GLY A 70 -13.40 -8.23 -25.53
C GLY A 70 -13.57 -9.25 -26.68
N PHE A 71 -12.78 -10.33 -26.65
CA PHE A 71 -12.95 -11.49 -27.54
C PHE A 71 -13.31 -12.78 -26.79
N SER A 72 -13.84 -12.67 -25.58
CA SER A 72 -14.37 -13.77 -24.80
C SER A 72 -15.86 -13.55 -24.54
N ASN A 73 -16.69 -14.58 -24.72
CA ASN A 73 -18.11 -14.51 -24.37
C ASN A 73 -18.30 -14.64 -22.86
N LEU A 74 -17.95 -13.59 -22.10
CA LEU A 74 -18.02 -13.62 -20.63
C LEU A 74 -19.39 -14.02 -20.08
N PRO A 75 -20.54 -13.51 -20.59
CA PRO A 75 -21.86 -13.97 -20.15
C PRO A 75 -22.06 -15.48 -20.35
N GLY A 76 -21.58 -16.05 -21.46
CA GLY A 76 -21.64 -17.49 -21.69
C GLY A 76 -20.67 -18.32 -20.84
N LEU A 77 -19.54 -17.74 -20.42
CA LEU A 77 -18.57 -18.38 -19.54
C LEU A 77 -19.00 -18.36 -18.07
N LEU A 78 -19.89 -17.44 -17.71
CA LEU A 78 -20.34 -17.20 -16.34
C LEU A 78 -21.86 -17.34 -16.22
N PRO A 79 -22.42 -18.54 -16.49
CA PRO A 79 -23.86 -18.75 -16.36
C PRO A 79 -24.30 -18.45 -14.92
N ASN A 80 -25.50 -17.88 -14.77
CA ASN A 80 -26.11 -17.47 -13.50
C ASN A 80 -25.41 -16.31 -12.77
N LYS A 81 -24.41 -15.67 -13.38
CA LYS A 81 -23.84 -14.41 -12.88
C LYS A 81 -24.40 -13.24 -13.67
N ARG A 82 -24.67 -12.13 -13.00
CA ARG A 82 -25.04 -10.87 -13.65
C ARG A 82 -23.76 -10.10 -13.97
N VAL A 83 -23.50 -9.87 -15.25
CA VAL A 83 -22.32 -9.11 -15.68
C VAL A 83 -22.63 -7.61 -15.67
N VAL A 84 -21.97 -6.85 -14.81
CA VAL A 84 -22.02 -5.39 -14.74
C VAL A 84 -20.86 -4.82 -15.56
N ASN A 85 -21.16 -4.36 -16.76
CA ASN A 85 -20.15 -3.80 -17.66
C ASN A 85 -19.81 -2.36 -17.31
N ILE A 86 -18.52 -2.05 -17.25
CA ILE A 86 -18.00 -0.69 -17.10
C ILE A 86 -16.93 -0.41 -18.14
N THR A 87 -16.78 0.84 -18.58
CA THR A 87 -15.68 1.25 -19.46
C THR A 87 -15.31 2.71 -19.30
N VAL A 88 -14.22 3.10 -19.95
CA VAL A 88 -13.81 4.49 -20.12
C VAL A 88 -13.53 4.69 -21.60
N LEU A 89 -14.14 5.72 -22.19
CA LEU A 89 -13.96 6.12 -23.57
C LEU A 89 -13.08 7.37 -23.67
N ARG A 90 -12.60 7.66 -24.87
CA ARG A 90 -11.78 8.82 -25.18
C ARG A 90 -12.21 9.40 -26.52
N GLU A 91 -11.98 10.70 -26.71
CA GLU A 91 -12.17 11.35 -28.01
C GLU A 91 -11.43 10.53 -29.11
N PRO A 92 -12.13 10.10 -30.18
CA PRO A 92 -11.61 9.13 -31.13
C PRO A 92 -10.29 9.51 -31.80
N VAL A 93 -10.14 10.77 -32.22
CA VAL A 93 -8.91 11.24 -32.89
C VAL A 93 -7.73 11.18 -31.91
N ALA A 94 -7.90 11.73 -30.71
CA ALA A 94 -6.91 11.70 -29.64
C ALA A 94 -6.55 10.27 -29.22
N ARG A 95 -7.49 9.33 -29.26
CA ARG A 95 -7.25 7.90 -29.00
C ARG A 95 -6.38 7.27 -30.08
N VAL A 96 -6.67 7.51 -31.37
CA VAL A 96 -5.88 6.99 -32.50
C VAL A 96 -4.44 7.46 -32.42
N ILE A 97 -4.22 8.78 -32.26
CA ILE A 97 -2.88 9.38 -32.11
C ILE A 97 -2.14 8.74 -30.93
N SER A 98 -2.81 8.63 -29.79
CA SER A 98 -2.22 8.04 -28.59
C SER A 98 -1.86 6.57 -28.74
N HIS A 99 -2.54 5.82 -29.62
CA HIS A 99 -2.25 4.41 -29.89
C HIS A 99 -1.02 4.28 -30.77
N TYR A 100 -0.99 5.05 -31.84
CA TYR A 100 0.16 5.17 -32.74
C TYR A 100 1.44 5.53 -31.97
N ASP A 101 1.41 6.61 -31.19
CA ASP A 101 2.58 7.06 -30.42
C ASP A 101 3.01 6.08 -29.34
N TYR A 102 2.08 5.30 -28.79
CA TYR A 102 2.41 4.29 -27.79
C TYR A 102 3.15 3.12 -28.42
N ILE A 103 2.60 2.54 -29.49
CA ILE A 103 3.20 1.38 -30.15
C ILE A 103 4.62 1.74 -30.57
N ARG A 104 4.84 2.89 -31.23
CA ARG A 104 6.17 3.34 -31.69
C ARG A 104 7.21 3.59 -30.59
N ARG A 105 6.79 3.73 -29.32
CA ARG A 105 7.72 3.91 -28.18
C ARG A 105 7.98 2.62 -27.41
N MET A 106 7.31 1.53 -27.77
CA MET A 106 7.38 0.26 -27.05
C MET A 106 7.92 -0.83 -27.98
N PRO A 107 9.25 -1.01 -28.10
CA PRO A 107 9.84 -2.07 -28.93
C PRO A 107 9.34 -3.49 -28.63
N GLY A 108 8.86 -3.74 -27.41
CA GLY A 108 8.27 -5.02 -26.99
C GLY A 108 6.78 -5.19 -27.32
N ASP A 109 6.12 -4.20 -27.92
CA ASP A 109 4.72 -4.32 -28.34
C ASP A 109 4.62 -5.26 -29.56
N PRO A 110 3.66 -6.20 -29.61
CA PRO A 110 3.48 -7.12 -30.74
C PRO A 110 3.29 -6.44 -32.10
N HIS A 111 2.87 -5.18 -32.09
CA HIS A 111 2.62 -4.39 -33.29
C HIS A 111 3.75 -3.41 -33.62
N TYR A 112 4.80 -3.34 -32.79
CA TYR A 112 5.93 -2.41 -32.97
C TYR A 112 6.56 -2.52 -34.35
N ALA A 113 6.95 -3.73 -34.75
CA ALA A 113 7.64 -3.96 -36.03
C ALA A 113 6.80 -3.50 -37.24
N ALA A 114 5.48 -3.63 -37.16
CA ALA A 114 4.58 -3.22 -38.22
C ALA A 114 4.31 -1.70 -38.24
N VAL A 115 4.43 -1.01 -37.10
CA VAL A 115 4.01 0.39 -36.93
C VAL A 115 5.18 1.37 -36.83
N LYS A 116 6.38 0.93 -36.44
CA LYS A 116 7.53 1.81 -36.14
C LYS A 116 7.87 2.79 -37.27
N ASP A 117 7.77 2.33 -38.51
CA ASP A 117 8.10 3.08 -39.73
C ASP A 117 6.86 3.58 -40.50
N MET A 118 5.64 3.27 -40.03
CA MET A 118 4.40 3.79 -40.65
C MET A 118 4.18 5.25 -40.26
N SER A 119 3.59 6.03 -41.17
CA SER A 119 3.02 7.33 -40.84
C SER A 119 1.72 7.20 -40.03
N LEU A 120 1.30 8.30 -39.40
CA LEU A 120 0.03 8.36 -38.67
C LEU A 120 -1.17 8.18 -39.61
N GLU A 121 -1.08 8.69 -40.84
CA GLU A 121 -2.12 8.56 -41.86
C GLU A 121 -2.32 7.11 -42.29
N GLU A 122 -1.22 6.41 -42.64
CA GLU A 122 -1.25 4.98 -42.97
C GLU A 122 -1.78 4.15 -41.80
N PHE A 123 -1.39 4.49 -40.57
CA PHE A 123 -1.90 3.82 -39.38
C PHE A 123 -3.42 3.97 -39.21
N ALA A 124 -3.96 5.18 -39.47
CA ALA A 124 -5.39 5.44 -39.37
C ALA A 124 -6.23 4.72 -40.44
N GLN A 125 -5.67 4.53 -41.63
CA GLN A 125 -6.30 3.81 -42.74
C GLN A 125 -6.20 2.29 -42.60
N ARG A 126 -5.27 1.77 -41.78
CA ARG A 126 -4.99 0.34 -41.68
C ARG A 126 -6.23 -0.46 -41.24
N LEU A 127 -6.83 -1.16 -42.21
CA LEU A 127 -7.95 -2.08 -42.01
C LEU A 127 -7.49 -3.29 -41.21
N THR A 128 -7.68 -3.22 -39.90
CA THR A 128 -7.59 -4.39 -39.03
C THR A 128 -8.82 -4.37 -38.15
N ALA A 129 -9.88 -5.05 -38.62
CA ALA A 129 -11.15 -5.15 -37.91
C ALA A 129 -10.91 -5.45 -36.42
N GLY A 130 -11.19 -4.47 -35.56
CA GLY A 130 -11.08 -4.57 -34.11
C GLY A 130 -9.70 -4.89 -33.53
N LYS A 131 -8.58 -4.70 -34.26
CA LYS A 131 -7.23 -5.02 -33.73
C LYS A 131 -6.30 -3.81 -33.55
N LEU A 132 -6.28 -2.80 -34.43
CA LEU A 132 -5.29 -1.70 -34.32
C LEU A 132 -5.79 -0.26 -34.57
N GLY A 133 -6.72 -0.02 -35.50
CA GLY A 133 -6.97 1.36 -36.00
C GLY A 133 -8.42 1.84 -35.97
N LYS A 134 -9.31 1.17 -36.71
CA LYS A 134 -10.62 1.69 -37.12
C LYS A 134 -11.74 1.35 -36.13
N ASN A 135 -12.48 2.37 -35.68
CA ASN A 135 -13.69 2.26 -34.85
C ASN A 135 -13.56 1.28 -33.65
N ILE A 136 -12.40 1.27 -33.00
CA ILE A 136 -12.07 0.27 -31.97
C ILE A 136 -13.03 0.36 -30.79
N GLN A 137 -13.44 1.58 -30.39
CA GLN A 137 -14.32 1.73 -29.23
C GLN A 137 -15.68 1.09 -29.48
N THR A 138 -16.25 1.33 -30.67
CA THR A 138 -17.52 0.76 -31.14
C THR A 138 -17.51 -0.75 -31.09
N TYR A 139 -16.49 -1.38 -31.68
CA TYR A 139 -16.42 -2.84 -31.73
C TYR A 139 -16.21 -3.47 -30.34
N HIS A 140 -15.43 -2.84 -29.46
CA HIS A 140 -15.24 -3.35 -28.10
C HIS A 140 -16.52 -3.29 -27.29
N VAL A 141 -17.24 -2.16 -27.37
CA VAL A 141 -18.52 -1.98 -26.65
C VAL A 141 -19.59 -2.94 -27.20
N ALA A 142 -19.77 -3.03 -28.52
CA ALA A 142 -20.73 -3.97 -29.12
C ALA A 142 -20.49 -5.44 -28.73
N LYS A 143 -19.21 -5.85 -28.63
CA LYS A 143 -18.84 -7.23 -28.29
C LYS A 143 -19.20 -7.66 -26.88
N THR A 144 -19.44 -6.70 -25.97
CA THR A 144 -19.87 -7.02 -24.61
C THR A 144 -21.27 -7.64 -24.56
N THR A 145 -22.14 -7.26 -25.50
CA THR A 145 -23.49 -7.82 -25.64
C THR A 145 -23.49 -8.99 -26.63
N ARG A 146 -22.79 -8.86 -27.77
CA ARG A 146 -22.71 -9.93 -28.77
C ARG A 146 -21.27 -10.13 -29.26
N PHE A 147 -20.66 -11.22 -28.80
CA PHE A 147 -19.27 -11.54 -29.13
C PHE A 147 -18.97 -11.66 -30.64
N ASN A 148 -19.86 -12.32 -31.41
CA ASN A 148 -19.68 -12.50 -32.85
C ASN A 148 -20.46 -11.45 -33.66
N LEU A 149 -19.70 -10.51 -34.25
CA LEU A 149 -20.20 -9.40 -35.06
C LEU A 149 -20.07 -9.65 -36.58
N ASN A 150 -19.49 -10.77 -37.03
CA ASN A 150 -19.13 -10.99 -38.44
C ASN A 150 -20.33 -10.99 -39.41
N LYS A 151 -21.55 -11.16 -38.88
CA LYS A 151 -22.80 -11.18 -39.65
C LYS A 151 -23.58 -9.87 -39.58
N LEU A 152 -23.06 -8.86 -38.88
CA LEU A 152 -23.74 -7.58 -38.72
C LEU A 152 -23.24 -6.56 -39.73
N SER A 153 -24.15 -5.75 -40.25
CA SER A 153 -23.83 -4.53 -40.98
C SER A 153 -23.16 -3.51 -40.06
N VAL A 154 -22.65 -2.43 -40.65
CA VAL A 154 -22.06 -1.32 -39.89
C VAL A 154 -23.13 -0.64 -39.01
N GLU A 155 -24.32 -0.46 -39.55
CA GLU A 155 -25.49 0.14 -38.89
C GLU A 155 -25.97 -0.75 -37.75
N GLU A 156 -26.09 -2.06 -37.99
CA GLU A 156 -26.46 -3.02 -36.94
C GLU A 156 -25.41 -3.09 -35.82
N THR A 157 -24.12 -3.01 -36.18
CA THR A 157 -23.03 -2.97 -35.19
C THR A 157 -23.08 -1.69 -34.36
N MET A 158 -23.39 -0.55 -34.98
CA MET A 158 -23.52 0.72 -34.31
C MET A 158 -24.73 0.75 -33.37
N ALA A 159 -25.88 0.26 -33.83
CA ALA A 159 -27.08 0.12 -32.99
C ALA A 159 -26.80 -0.76 -31.77
N LEU A 160 -26.17 -1.91 -31.98
CA LEU A 160 -25.75 -2.79 -30.89
C LEU A 160 -24.75 -2.13 -29.93
N ALA A 161 -23.81 -1.32 -30.43
CA ALA A 161 -22.88 -0.59 -29.58
C ALA A 161 -23.59 0.43 -28.70
N VAL A 162 -24.58 1.15 -29.24
CA VAL A 162 -25.42 2.09 -28.47
C VAL A 162 -26.24 1.35 -27.42
N ASP A 163 -26.90 0.25 -27.79
CA ASP A 163 -27.68 -0.57 -26.84
C ASP A 163 -26.80 -1.12 -25.71
N SER A 164 -25.61 -1.59 -26.07
CA SER A 164 -24.61 -2.08 -25.11
C SER A 164 -24.20 -0.96 -24.16
N LEU A 165 -23.80 0.19 -24.70
CA LEU A 165 -23.48 1.38 -23.91
C LEU A 165 -24.66 1.79 -23.03
N ASP A 166 -25.89 1.58 -23.50
CA ASP A 166 -27.11 1.87 -22.77
C ASP A 166 -27.41 0.97 -21.59
N ALA A 167 -26.86 -0.24 -21.59
CA ALA A 167 -26.93 -1.21 -20.50
C ALA A 167 -25.72 -1.18 -19.54
N PHE A 168 -24.65 -0.43 -19.85
CA PHE A 168 -23.47 -0.37 -18.97
C PHE A 168 -23.81 0.23 -17.61
N GLY A 169 -23.19 -0.31 -16.56
CA GLY A 169 -23.25 0.26 -15.22
C GLY A 169 -22.60 1.63 -15.17
N PHE A 170 -21.48 1.78 -15.88
CA PHE A 170 -20.68 3.00 -15.89
C PHE A 170 -19.94 3.20 -17.22
N VAL A 171 -19.87 4.45 -17.68
CA VAL A 171 -19.00 4.87 -18.79
C VAL A 171 -18.35 6.20 -18.40
N GLY A 172 -17.02 6.19 -18.27
CA GLY A 172 -16.23 7.39 -18.03
C GLY A 172 -15.65 7.99 -19.31
N LEU A 173 -15.12 9.20 -19.20
CA LEU A 173 -14.41 9.91 -20.27
C LEU A 173 -12.99 10.26 -19.81
N VAL A 174 -11.98 10.00 -20.65
CA VAL A 174 -10.59 10.37 -20.35
C VAL A 174 -10.42 11.88 -20.15
N GLU A 175 -11.18 12.67 -20.90
CA GLU A 175 -11.16 14.13 -20.91
C GLU A 175 -11.70 14.71 -19.59
N ARG A 176 -12.58 13.97 -18.91
CA ARG A 176 -13.14 14.29 -17.59
C ARG A 176 -12.84 13.19 -16.58
N PHE A 177 -11.60 12.72 -16.54
CA PHE A 177 -11.24 11.51 -15.80
C PHE A 177 -11.50 11.61 -14.29
N GLN A 178 -11.20 12.75 -13.65
CA GLN A 178 -11.50 12.93 -12.22
C GLN A 178 -13.01 12.86 -11.95
N ASP A 179 -13.81 13.56 -12.76
CA ASP A 179 -15.28 13.54 -12.66
C ASP A 179 -15.84 12.14 -12.95
N SER A 180 -15.19 11.39 -13.84
CA SER A 180 -15.52 10.00 -14.11
C SER A 180 -15.31 9.10 -12.88
N LEU A 181 -14.25 9.34 -12.11
CA LEU A 181 -14.00 8.62 -10.85
C LEU A 181 -15.01 9.00 -9.76
N PHE A 182 -15.43 10.26 -9.70
CA PHE A 182 -16.49 10.70 -8.80
C PHE A 182 -17.85 10.07 -9.15
N LEU A 183 -18.22 10.06 -10.43
CA LEU A 183 -19.45 9.40 -10.88
C LEU A 183 -19.41 7.90 -10.59
N LEU A 184 -18.27 7.25 -10.80
CA LEU A 184 -18.07 5.85 -10.46
C LEU A 184 -18.26 5.59 -8.95
N SER A 185 -17.69 6.46 -8.10
CA SER A 185 -17.79 6.38 -6.64
C SER A 185 -19.25 6.52 -6.20
N TYR A 186 -19.96 7.51 -6.75
CA TYR A 186 -21.38 7.72 -6.49
C TYR A 186 -22.24 6.51 -6.88
N ILE A 187 -22.09 6.01 -8.11
CA ILE A 187 -22.89 4.89 -8.62
C ILE A 187 -22.72 3.67 -7.72
N PHE A 188 -21.49 3.30 -7.36
CA PHE A 188 -21.24 2.06 -6.60
C PHE A 188 -21.20 2.25 -5.08
N GLY A 189 -21.40 3.48 -4.58
CA GLY A 189 -21.30 3.80 -3.15
C GLY A 189 -19.88 3.59 -2.60
N TRP A 190 -18.85 3.79 -3.43
CA TRP A 190 -17.46 3.67 -3.03
C TRP A 190 -16.94 4.97 -2.45
N LYS A 191 -15.85 4.86 -1.67
CA LYS A 191 -15.11 6.02 -1.16
C LYS A 191 -14.69 6.93 -2.33
N PRO A 192 -14.75 8.26 -2.21
CA PRO A 192 -14.44 9.17 -3.32
C PRO A 192 -13.03 8.97 -3.88
N ILE A 193 -12.94 8.50 -5.13
CA ILE A 193 -11.65 8.16 -5.73
C ILE A 193 -10.99 9.43 -6.32
N LEU A 194 -9.84 9.80 -5.76
CA LEU A 194 -8.99 10.87 -6.29
C LEU A 194 -7.94 10.35 -7.29
N ASN A 195 -7.75 11.08 -8.39
CA ASN A 195 -6.77 10.76 -9.42
C ASN A 195 -5.34 11.18 -8.99
N SER A 196 -4.81 10.49 -7.99
CA SER A 196 -3.43 10.69 -7.52
C SER A 196 -2.41 9.89 -8.35
N ARG A 197 -2.87 8.86 -9.08
CA ARG A 197 -2.03 7.94 -9.87
C ARG A 197 -1.91 8.38 -11.33
N ARG A 198 -1.01 9.31 -11.63
CA ARG A 198 -0.64 9.64 -13.03
C ARG A 198 0.31 8.59 -13.63
N GLU A 199 -0.10 7.33 -13.66
CA GLU A 199 0.66 6.28 -14.36
C GLU A 199 0.61 6.53 -15.89
N ASN A 200 1.77 6.68 -16.53
CA ASN A 200 1.92 6.74 -17.99
C ASN A 200 1.29 7.96 -18.70
N ALA A 201 1.14 9.11 -18.03
CA ALA A 201 0.87 10.36 -18.73
C ALA A 201 2.01 10.63 -19.75
N ALA A 202 1.66 10.78 -21.03
CA ALA A 202 2.65 11.04 -22.07
C ALA A 202 3.38 12.37 -21.78
N LYS A 203 4.71 12.33 -21.69
CA LYS A 203 5.56 13.49 -21.35
C LYS A 203 5.56 14.59 -22.41
N GLN A 204 5.26 14.23 -23.66
CA GLN A 204 5.11 15.13 -24.79
C GLN A 204 3.91 14.65 -25.60
N LYS A 205 2.85 15.45 -25.66
CA LYS A 205 1.82 15.30 -26.69
C LYS A 205 2.18 16.32 -27.76
N LYS A 206 2.35 15.89 -29.02
CA LYS A 206 2.29 16.86 -30.11
C LYS A 206 0.91 17.54 -30.02
N PRO A 207 0.83 18.87 -29.94
CA PRO A 207 -0.43 19.58 -30.06
C PRO A 207 -1.18 19.09 -31.30
N LEU A 208 -2.50 18.91 -31.20
CA LEU A 208 -3.33 18.54 -32.35
C LEU A 208 -3.14 19.51 -33.54
N ALA A 209 -2.82 20.78 -33.25
CA ALA A 209 -2.52 21.83 -34.23
C ALA A 209 -1.24 21.58 -35.06
N GLU A 210 -0.35 20.70 -34.63
CA GLU A 210 0.87 20.33 -35.38
C GLU A 210 0.65 19.14 -36.33
N ILE A 211 -0.54 18.54 -36.32
CA ILE A 211 -0.90 17.44 -37.23
C ILE A 211 -1.48 18.04 -38.51
N PRO A 212 -0.99 17.66 -39.71
CA PRO A 212 -1.54 18.15 -40.98
C PRO A 212 -3.05 17.93 -41.07
N SER A 213 -3.79 18.92 -41.60
CA SER A 213 -5.25 18.86 -41.73
C SER A 213 -5.72 17.63 -42.52
N GLY A 214 -5.05 17.30 -43.62
CA GLY A 214 -5.35 16.10 -44.41
C GLY A 214 -5.23 14.81 -43.60
N THR A 215 -4.24 14.71 -42.71
CA THR A 215 -4.10 13.55 -41.81
C THR A 215 -5.24 13.49 -40.78
N LEU A 216 -5.67 14.64 -40.23
CA LEU A 216 -6.82 14.69 -39.31
C LEU A 216 -8.11 14.26 -39.99
N GLU A 217 -8.36 14.71 -41.22
CA GLU A 217 -9.52 14.31 -42.03
C GLU A 217 -9.55 12.79 -42.26
N VAL A 218 -8.38 12.21 -42.59
CA VAL A 218 -8.25 10.75 -42.74
C VAL A 218 -8.57 10.00 -41.44
N ILE A 219 -8.09 10.49 -40.29
CA ILE A 219 -8.40 9.88 -38.98
C ILE A 219 -9.89 9.97 -38.69
N GLN A 220 -10.51 11.14 -38.90
CA GLN A 220 -11.94 11.36 -38.67
C GLN A 220 -12.79 10.45 -39.57
N ALA A 221 -12.49 10.39 -40.87
CA ALA A 221 -13.18 9.50 -41.81
C ALA A 221 -13.09 8.01 -41.41
N ASN A 222 -12.00 7.61 -40.77
CA ASN A 222 -11.80 6.25 -40.27
C ASN A 222 -12.26 6.03 -38.82
N SER A 223 -12.80 7.03 -38.14
CA SER A 223 -13.29 6.92 -36.77
C SER A 223 -14.75 7.37 -36.58
N GLN A 224 -15.52 7.46 -37.67
CA GLN A 224 -16.90 7.96 -37.66
C GLN A 224 -17.83 7.22 -36.68
N LEU A 225 -17.74 5.90 -36.57
CA LEU A 225 -18.58 5.16 -35.62
C LEU A 225 -18.16 5.44 -34.18
N ASP A 226 -16.84 5.50 -33.94
CA ASP A 226 -16.33 5.89 -32.62
C ASP A 226 -16.73 7.32 -32.25
N ALA A 227 -16.81 8.24 -33.21
CA ALA A 227 -17.28 9.61 -33.00
C ALA A 227 -18.76 9.65 -32.60
N GLN A 228 -19.62 8.90 -33.30
CA GLN A 228 -21.03 8.78 -32.93
C GLN A 228 -21.21 8.13 -31.57
N LEU A 229 -20.48 7.04 -31.27
CA LEU A 229 -20.54 6.36 -29.98
C LEU A 229 -20.04 7.28 -28.86
N TYR A 230 -18.93 7.98 -29.09
CA TYR A 230 -18.35 8.91 -28.11
C TYR A 230 -19.30 10.07 -27.81
N GLN A 231 -19.97 10.63 -28.83
CA GLN A 231 -20.98 11.67 -28.62
C GLN A 231 -22.14 11.17 -27.75
N ARG A 232 -22.65 9.97 -28.02
CA ARG A 232 -23.68 9.32 -27.18
C ARG A 232 -23.20 9.07 -25.75
N ALA A 233 -21.95 8.64 -25.59
CA ALA A 233 -21.34 8.43 -24.28
C ALA A 233 -21.21 9.74 -23.49
N LYS A 234 -20.78 10.81 -24.16
CA LYS A 234 -20.66 12.15 -23.58
C LYS A 234 -22.01 12.67 -23.08
N GLU A 235 -23.05 12.62 -23.92
CA GLU A 235 -24.40 13.03 -23.52
C GLU A 235 -24.90 12.25 -22.30
N THR A 236 -24.64 10.95 -22.27
CA THR A 236 -25.06 10.14 -21.13
C THR A 236 -24.25 10.41 -19.87
N PHE A 237 -22.95 10.65 -20.02
CA PHE A 237 -22.06 11.01 -18.92
C PHE A 237 -22.50 12.32 -18.28
N GLU A 238 -22.71 13.37 -19.08
CA GLU A 238 -23.15 14.68 -18.59
C GLU A 238 -24.49 14.58 -17.84
N ALA A 239 -25.50 13.93 -18.44
CA ALA A 239 -26.79 13.76 -17.80
C ALA A 239 -26.71 13.02 -16.44
N ARG A 240 -25.84 12.00 -16.33
CA ARG A 240 -25.64 11.27 -15.07
C ARG A 240 -24.83 12.05 -14.05
N PHE A 241 -23.84 12.81 -14.50
CA PHE A 241 -23.01 13.64 -13.64
C PHE A 241 -23.84 14.80 -13.05
N GLU A 242 -24.65 15.47 -13.87
CA GLU A 242 -25.60 16.49 -13.42
C GLU A 242 -26.62 15.92 -12.41
N ALA A 243 -27.20 14.75 -12.71
CA ALA A 243 -28.12 14.08 -11.79
C ALA A 243 -27.45 13.70 -10.45
N MET A 244 -26.21 13.20 -10.48
CA MET A 244 -25.42 12.95 -9.27
C MET A 244 -25.22 14.26 -8.48
N VAL A 245 -24.78 15.34 -9.12
CA VAL A 245 -24.53 16.60 -8.43
C VAL A 245 -25.81 17.15 -7.79
N ALA A 246 -26.94 17.09 -8.50
CA ALA A 246 -28.23 17.51 -7.97
C ALA A 246 -28.66 16.66 -6.75
N ASP A 247 -28.52 15.33 -6.83
CA ASP A 247 -28.84 14.40 -5.74
C ASP A 247 -27.97 14.64 -4.49
N LEU A 248 -26.66 14.82 -4.70
CA LEU A 248 -25.71 15.11 -3.62
C LEU A 248 -25.98 16.46 -2.95
N LEU A 249 -26.33 17.49 -3.72
CA LEU A 249 -26.71 18.79 -3.18
C LEU A 249 -28.03 18.73 -2.43
N GLN A 250 -29.02 18.00 -2.94
CA GLN A 250 -30.29 17.81 -2.26
C GLN A 250 -30.11 17.04 -0.93
N SER A 251 -29.24 16.04 -0.90
CA SER A 251 -29.06 15.16 0.25
C SER A 251 -28.10 15.71 1.31
N TYR A 252 -27.05 16.42 0.87
CA TYR A 252 -25.92 16.82 1.74
C TYR A 252 -25.49 18.27 1.53
N GLY A 253 -26.26 19.10 0.82
CA GLY A 253 -25.89 20.48 0.48
C GLY A 253 -25.57 21.35 1.70
N ASP A 254 -26.22 21.12 2.83
CA ASP A 254 -25.98 21.85 4.09
C ASP A 254 -24.57 21.60 4.68
N THR A 255 -23.88 20.54 4.25
CA THR A 255 -22.53 20.17 4.72
C THR A 255 -21.43 20.97 4.01
N VAL A 256 -21.74 21.57 2.88
CA VAL A 256 -20.83 22.45 2.14
C VAL A 256 -21.31 23.89 2.34
N GLY A 257 -20.42 24.77 2.81
CA GLY A 257 -20.76 26.20 3.01
C GLY A 257 -21.15 26.90 1.69
N ASN A 258 -21.47 28.21 1.75
CA ASN A 258 -21.98 29.04 0.64
C ASN A 258 -21.68 28.49 -0.76
N ILE A 259 -22.67 27.83 -1.34
CA ILE A 259 -22.70 27.51 -2.77
C ILE A 259 -23.04 28.83 -3.47
N ASP A 260 -22.19 29.26 -4.39
CA ASP A 260 -22.39 30.50 -5.12
C ASP A 260 -23.77 30.49 -5.82
N PRO A 261 -24.70 31.40 -5.46
CA PRO A 261 -26.03 31.46 -6.06
C PRO A 261 -26.01 31.80 -7.56
N SER A 262 -24.88 32.26 -8.09
CA SER A 262 -24.73 32.68 -9.49
C SER A 262 -24.52 31.52 -10.48
N GLY A 263 -24.64 30.27 -10.03
CA GLY A 263 -24.56 29.08 -10.88
C GLY A 263 -23.14 28.55 -11.10
N ALA A 264 -22.20 28.85 -10.19
CA ALA A 264 -20.85 28.33 -10.29
C ALA A 264 -20.81 26.81 -10.00
N THR A 265 -20.12 26.08 -10.88
CA THR A 265 -19.81 24.65 -10.73
C THR A 265 -19.15 24.38 -9.38
N LEU A 266 -19.58 23.34 -8.66
CA LEU A 266 -18.95 22.91 -7.40
C LEU A 266 -17.44 22.71 -7.59
N THR A 267 -16.66 23.18 -6.63
CA THR A 267 -15.23 22.88 -6.58
C THR A 267 -15.01 21.39 -6.30
N THR A 268 -13.86 20.85 -6.72
CA THR A 268 -13.47 19.46 -6.43
C THR A 268 -13.55 19.14 -4.94
N ALA A 269 -13.14 20.06 -4.06
CA ALA A 269 -13.17 19.86 -2.61
C ALA A 269 -14.59 19.76 -2.05
N GLN A 270 -15.51 20.61 -2.54
CA GLN A 270 -16.93 20.52 -2.19
C GLN A 270 -17.53 19.20 -2.66
N LEU A 271 -17.25 18.78 -3.90
CA LEU A 271 -17.78 17.50 -4.41
C LEU A 271 -17.24 16.29 -3.65
N VAL A 272 -15.96 16.29 -3.26
CA VAL A 272 -15.38 15.25 -2.40
C VAL A 272 -16.08 15.21 -1.05
N THR A 273 -16.38 16.37 -0.44
CA THR A 273 -17.09 16.44 0.84
C THR A 273 -18.48 15.81 0.75
N LEU A 274 -19.24 16.17 -0.29
CA LEU A 274 -20.57 15.57 -0.52
C LEU A 274 -20.49 14.06 -0.77
N LEU A 275 -19.49 13.60 -1.53
CA LEU A 275 -19.30 12.18 -1.80
C LEU A 275 -18.81 11.39 -0.57
N GLU A 276 -18.06 11.99 0.35
CA GLU A 276 -17.71 11.35 1.64
C GLU A 276 -18.98 11.09 2.48
N HIS A 277 -19.92 12.05 2.52
CA HIS A 277 -21.21 11.86 3.19
C HIS A 277 -22.08 10.79 2.50
N HIS A 278 -22.10 10.78 1.16
CA HIS A 278 -22.73 9.72 0.38
C HIS A 278 -22.13 8.36 0.71
N TYR A 279 -20.81 8.24 0.71
CA TYR A 279 -20.10 7.01 1.06
C TYR A 279 -20.47 6.53 2.47
N ASP A 280 -20.54 7.43 3.46
CA ASP A 280 -20.97 7.07 4.83
C ASP A 280 -22.39 6.49 4.87
N GLN A 281 -23.33 7.11 4.16
CA GLN A 281 -24.70 6.59 4.09
C GLN A 281 -24.74 5.23 3.40
N ARG A 282 -24.08 5.11 2.25
CA ARG A 282 -24.01 3.85 1.49
C ARG A 282 -23.33 2.73 2.28
N TYR A 283 -22.34 3.06 3.11
CA TYR A 283 -21.72 2.10 4.02
C TYR A 283 -22.69 1.62 5.10
N ARG A 284 -23.50 2.52 5.70
CA ARG A 284 -24.54 2.14 6.67
C ARG A 284 -25.57 1.21 6.06
N GLU A 285 -26.05 1.52 4.85
CA GLU A 285 -27.04 0.71 4.13
C GLU A 285 -26.54 -0.69 3.75
N LEU A 286 -25.22 -0.86 3.58
CA LEU A 286 -24.63 -2.17 3.31
C LEU A 286 -24.56 -3.07 4.55
N GLU A 287 -24.70 -2.50 5.75
CA GLU A 287 -24.60 -3.17 7.05
C GLU A 287 -23.45 -4.20 7.11
N PRO A 288 -22.20 -3.81 6.78
CA PRO A 288 -21.09 -4.75 6.84
C PRO A 288 -20.93 -5.26 8.28
N PRO A 289 -20.59 -6.54 8.47
CA PRO A 289 -20.44 -7.12 9.80
C PRO A 289 -19.34 -6.38 10.55
N LEU A 290 -19.73 -5.67 11.61
CA LEU A 290 -18.78 -5.04 12.52
C LEU A 290 -18.12 -6.14 13.35
N ALA A 291 -16.81 -6.00 13.58
CA ALA A 291 -16.03 -6.95 14.34
C ALA A 291 -15.26 -6.26 15.46
N GLU A 292 -15.22 -6.91 16.64
CA GLU A 292 -14.36 -6.49 17.73
C GLU A 292 -12.88 -6.70 17.40
N THR A 293 -12.59 -7.70 16.55
CA THR A 293 -11.26 -7.97 16.02
C THR A 293 -11.24 -7.89 14.50
N VAL A 294 -10.35 -7.08 13.95
CA VAL A 294 -10.18 -6.88 12.51
C VAL A 294 -8.73 -7.15 12.13
N VAL A 295 -8.52 -7.98 11.11
CA VAL A 295 -7.22 -8.16 10.45
C VAL A 295 -7.34 -7.64 9.02
N TYR A 296 -6.41 -6.79 8.61
CA TYR A 296 -6.36 -6.22 7.27
C TYR A 296 -4.95 -6.33 6.71
N ASP A 297 -4.77 -7.08 5.64
CA ASP A 297 -3.47 -7.43 5.04
C ASP A 297 -3.34 -6.93 3.59
N PHE A 298 -4.14 -5.91 3.26
CA PHE A 298 -4.31 -5.36 1.91
C PHE A 298 -4.86 -6.32 0.86
N ASN A 299 -5.14 -7.59 1.19
CA ASN A 299 -5.82 -8.50 0.27
C ASN A 299 -7.32 -8.18 0.17
N GLN A 300 -7.88 -7.44 1.13
CA GLN A 300 -9.26 -6.95 1.11
C GLN A 300 -9.41 -5.71 0.19
N PRO A 301 -10.65 -5.32 -0.19
CA PRO A 301 -10.92 -4.04 -0.84
C PRO A 301 -10.39 -2.85 -0.04
N LEU A 302 -9.77 -1.90 -0.73
CA LEU A 302 -9.23 -0.69 -0.14
C LEU A 302 -10.33 0.35 0.05
N ARG A 303 -10.67 0.59 1.33
CA ARG A 303 -11.54 1.69 1.75
C ARG A 303 -10.70 2.76 2.42
N GLY A 304 -10.08 3.62 1.63
CA GLY A 304 -9.12 4.59 2.13
C GLY A 304 -8.37 5.31 1.02
N ASP A 305 -7.76 6.44 1.35
CA ASP A 305 -7.04 7.30 0.40
C ASP A 305 -5.54 7.37 0.70
N GLY A 306 -4.78 7.95 -0.23
CA GLY A 306 -3.34 8.17 -0.03
C GLY A 306 -2.50 6.90 -0.12
N TRP A 307 -3.01 5.85 -0.76
CA TRP A 307 -2.29 4.61 -1.00
C TRP A 307 -1.87 4.46 -2.46
N GLN A 308 -0.62 4.03 -2.66
CA GLN A 308 -0.15 3.50 -3.94
C GLN A 308 -0.84 2.16 -4.25
N ARG A 309 -0.69 1.72 -5.51
CA ARG A 309 -1.23 0.43 -5.98
C ARG A 309 -0.74 -0.74 -5.12
N ARG A 310 -1.57 -1.79 -5.05
CA ARG A 310 -1.23 -3.07 -4.40
C ARG A 310 0.01 -3.67 -5.04
N GLU A 311 0.94 -4.12 -4.21
CA GLU A 311 2.13 -4.86 -4.62
C GLU A 311 2.18 -6.22 -3.94
N TYR A 312 2.83 -7.17 -4.61
CA TYR A 312 2.97 -8.54 -4.15
C TYR A 312 4.47 -8.84 -4.04
N PRO A 313 4.97 -9.23 -2.86
CA PRO A 313 6.32 -9.76 -2.75
C PRO A 313 6.43 -11.05 -3.59
N LEU A 314 7.61 -11.32 -4.15
CA LEU A 314 7.83 -12.54 -4.93
C LEU A 314 7.62 -13.82 -4.09
N ASP A 315 7.87 -13.74 -2.78
CA ASP A 315 7.92 -14.88 -1.85
C ASP A 315 6.95 -14.76 -0.65
N SER A 316 5.92 -13.90 -0.72
CA SER A 316 4.93 -13.75 0.37
C SER A 316 3.50 -13.82 -0.14
N ALA A 317 2.63 -14.45 0.66
CA ALA A 317 1.18 -14.47 0.44
C ALA A 317 0.50 -13.13 0.77
N THR A 318 1.17 -12.23 1.52
CA THR A 318 0.58 -10.94 1.93
C THR A 318 0.97 -9.84 0.96
N SER A 319 -0.04 -9.17 0.41
CA SER A 319 0.18 -7.95 -0.37
C SER A 319 0.60 -6.78 0.53
N TYR A 320 1.14 -5.72 -0.07
CA TYR A 320 1.48 -4.50 0.66
C TYR A 320 1.19 -3.25 -0.17
N ARG A 321 1.13 -2.10 0.51
CA ARG A 321 0.96 -0.79 -0.12
C ARG A 321 1.85 0.27 0.52
N TRP A 322 2.31 1.20 -0.30
CA TRP A 322 3.00 2.41 0.15
C TRP A 322 1.99 3.55 0.38
N ILE A 323 2.23 4.36 1.41
CA ILE A 323 1.64 5.70 1.49
C ILE A 323 2.16 6.52 0.31
N GLY A 324 1.28 7.24 -0.39
CA GLY A 324 1.63 8.21 -1.41
C GLY A 324 0.51 8.45 -2.45
N PRO A 325 0.69 9.48 -3.30
CA PRO A 325 1.84 10.38 -3.37
C PRO A 325 1.88 11.46 -2.28
N GLU A 326 0.81 11.68 -1.55
CA GLU A 326 0.73 12.59 -0.41
C GLU A 326 1.34 11.93 0.85
N PRO A 327 1.86 12.71 1.82
CA PRO A 327 2.47 12.17 3.03
C PRO A 327 1.46 11.70 4.08
N ALA A 328 0.27 11.29 3.64
CA ALA A 328 -0.79 10.78 4.48
C ALA A 328 -1.62 9.73 3.76
N ALA A 329 -2.13 8.75 4.51
CA ALA A 329 -3.07 7.75 4.01
C ALA A 329 -4.15 7.46 5.06
N THR A 330 -5.33 7.06 4.61
CA THR A 330 -6.46 6.69 5.48
C THR A 330 -6.91 5.26 5.24
N LEU A 331 -7.48 4.61 6.24
CA LEU A 331 -8.07 3.28 6.12
C LEU A 331 -9.32 3.20 7.01
N ASP A 332 -10.44 2.85 6.40
CA ASP A 332 -11.76 2.73 7.03
C ASP A 332 -12.03 1.25 7.34
N LEU A 333 -12.01 0.89 8.62
CA LEU A 333 -12.16 -0.49 9.09
C LEU A 333 -13.52 -0.72 9.76
N PRO A 334 -14.19 -1.86 9.51
CA PRO A 334 -15.44 -2.26 10.19
C PRO A 334 -15.17 -2.70 11.65
N ALA A 335 -14.35 -1.96 12.39
CA ALA A 335 -14.05 -2.24 13.78
C ALA A 335 -15.07 -1.51 14.67
N ALA A 336 -15.69 -2.26 15.58
CA ALA A 336 -16.56 -1.73 16.62
C ALA A 336 -16.27 -2.44 17.94
N THR A 337 -16.09 -1.67 19.00
CA THR A 337 -15.69 -2.19 20.32
C THR A 337 -16.11 -1.21 21.39
N GLU A 338 -16.57 -1.77 22.51
CA GLU A 338 -16.96 -1.01 23.70
C GLU A 338 -15.86 -1.03 24.78
N THR A 339 -14.64 -1.43 24.42
CA THR A 339 -13.52 -1.45 25.37
C THR A 339 -12.30 -0.72 24.82
N ASP A 340 -11.33 -0.47 25.70
CA ASP A 340 -9.98 -0.12 25.27
C ASP A 340 -9.47 -1.13 24.24
N THR A 341 -8.73 -0.63 23.27
CA THR A 341 -8.40 -1.34 22.03
C THR A 341 -6.93 -1.20 21.71
N CYS A 342 -6.34 -2.26 21.20
CA CYS A 342 -5.01 -2.28 20.64
C CYS A 342 -5.10 -2.20 19.12
N ILE A 343 -4.29 -1.32 18.52
CA ILE A 343 -4.05 -1.28 17.08
C ILE A 343 -2.60 -1.63 16.83
N GLU A 344 -2.36 -2.77 16.20
CA GLU A 344 -1.03 -3.19 15.77
C GLU A 344 -0.89 -3.06 14.25
N PHE A 345 0.27 -2.66 13.78
CA PHE A 345 0.55 -2.64 12.35
C PHE A 345 2.02 -2.80 12.04
N GLN A 346 2.29 -3.41 10.90
CA GLN A 346 3.63 -3.69 10.42
C GLN A 346 4.01 -2.72 9.29
N VAL A 347 5.15 -2.07 9.47
CA VAL A 347 5.84 -1.30 8.43
C VAL A 347 6.99 -2.15 7.90
N ILE A 348 7.04 -2.31 6.58
CA ILE A 348 8.06 -3.10 5.88
C ILE A 348 8.91 -2.23 4.96
N CYS A 349 9.95 -2.82 4.37
CA CYS A 349 10.86 -2.16 3.44
C CYS A 349 11.50 -0.89 4.02
N THR A 350 11.75 -0.84 5.34
CA THR A 350 12.27 0.38 5.98
C THR A 350 13.69 0.73 5.52
N LYS A 351 14.44 -0.22 4.94
CA LYS A 351 15.74 0.06 4.31
C LYS A 351 15.63 0.83 2.99
N ALA A 352 14.48 0.75 2.32
CA ALA A 352 14.25 1.41 1.04
C ALA A 352 13.90 2.90 1.19
N THR A 353 13.68 3.37 2.43
CA THR A 353 13.34 4.76 2.74
C THR A 353 14.37 5.37 3.71
N LYS A 354 14.26 6.68 3.98
CA LYS A 354 15.17 7.37 4.90
C LYS A 354 14.72 7.21 6.36
N PRO A 355 15.65 7.05 7.33
CA PRO A 355 15.31 6.86 8.75
C PRO A 355 14.41 7.95 9.33
N GLU A 356 14.57 9.22 8.91
CA GLU A 356 13.73 10.33 9.35
C GLU A 356 12.26 10.18 8.94
N ILE A 357 11.97 9.54 7.80
CA ILE A 357 10.59 9.26 7.38
C ILE A 357 10.00 8.16 8.27
N VAL A 358 10.75 7.08 8.50
CA VAL A 358 10.32 5.98 9.39
C VAL A 358 10.05 6.48 10.81
N ASN A 359 10.89 7.38 11.32
CA ASN A 359 10.75 7.93 12.67
C ASN A 359 9.67 9.03 12.76
N SER A 360 9.12 9.50 11.63
CA SER A 360 8.09 10.55 11.60
C SER A 360 6.66 10.02 11.57
N ILE A 361 6.45 8.70 11.59
CA ILE A 361 5.13 8.10 11.53
C ILE A 361 4.25 8.56 12.69
N ARG A 362 3.03 8.99 12.35
CA ARG A 362 1.96 9.32 13.29
C ARG A 362 0.70 8.55 12.92
N LEU A 363 -0.06 8.17 13.93
CA LEU A 363 -1.38 7.55 13.78
C LEU A 363 -2.43 8.44 14.44
N PHE A 364 -3.55 8.59 13.74
CA PHE A 364 -4.77 9.16 14.27
C PHE A 364 -5.89 8.13 14.14
N VAL A 365 -6.71 8.00 15.18
CA VAL A 365 -7.90 7.15 15.22
C VAL A 365 -9.10 8.07 15.35
N ASN A 366 -10.03 8.00 14.39
CA ASN A 366 -11.19 8.89 14.33
C ASN A 366 -10.80 10.37 14.50
N GLN A 367 -9.74 10.80 13.79
CA GLN A 367 -9.16 12.15 13.83
C GLN A 367 -8.38 12.52 15.11
N HIS A 368 -8.36 11.67 16.14
CA HIS A 368 -7.60 11.90 17.36
C HIS A 368 -6.19 11.29 17.30
N PRO A 369 -5.12 12.05 17.58
CA PRO A 369 -3.76 11.50 17.59
C PRO A 369 -3.61 10.47 18.72
N VAL A 370 -2.98 9.33 18.41
CA VAL A 370 -2.69 8.28 19.41
C VAL A 370 -1.19 8.06 19.52
N LYS A 371 -0.75 7.69 20.74
CA LYS A 371 0.67 7.42 20.99
C LYS A 371 1.06 6.06 20.40
N LEU A 372 2.08 6.07 19.56
CA LEU A 372 2.69 4.86 19.00
C LEU A 372 3.84 4.37 19.87
N SER A 373 3.87 3.06 20.11
CA SER A 373 4.97 2.34 20.73
C SER A 373 5.53 1.34 19.72
N LEU A 374 6.85 1.29 19.58
CA LEU A 374 7.49 0.22 18.81
C LEU A 374 7.47 -1.06 19.65
N LEU A 375 6.97 -2.17 19.13
CA LEU A 375 7.00 -3.49 19.79
C LEU A 375 8.24 -4.29 19.37
N GLN A 376 8.55 -4.27 18.09
CA GLN A 376 9.67 -5.00 17.53
C GLN A 376 10.16 -4.25 16.29
N GLY A 377 11.44 -4.34 15.99
CA GLY A 377 11.95 -3.85 14.73
C GLY A 377 13.37 -4.27 14.47
N ASP A 378 13.68 -4.43 13.20
CA ASP A 378 15.04 -4.54 12.71
C ASP A 378 15.32 -3.40 11.70
N ARG A 379 16.31 -3.60 10.84
CA ARG A 379 16.66 -2.59 9.83
C ARG A 379 15.63 -2.45 8.72
N ASP A 380 14.80 -3.47 8.47
CA ASP A 380 13.89 -3.56 7.34
C ASP A 380 12.40 -3.64 7.70
N GLN A 381 12.07 -4.06 8.91
CA GLN A 381 10.69 -4.16 9.38
C GLN A 381 10.53 -3.56 10.77
N ARG A 382 9.37 -2.98 11.03
CA ARG A 382 8.97 -2.45 12.34
C ARG A 382 7.51 -2.78 12.63
N LEU A 383 7.25 -3.31 13.82
CA LEU A 383 5.92 -3.56 14.35
C LEU A 383 5.59 -2.51 15.40
N TYR A 384 4.50 -1.79 15.20
CA TYR A 384 4.02 -0.76 16.10
C TYR A 384 2.74 -1.19 16.80
N LEU A 385 2.53 -0.67 18.00
CA LEU A 385 1.31 -0.79 18.81
C LEU A 385 0.84 0.60 19.22
N ALA A 386 -0.46 0.84 19.06
CA ALA A 386 -1.18 1.92 19.72
C ALA A 386 -2.17 1.32 20.72
N GLN A 387 -2.14 1.80 21.96
CA GLN A 387 -3.22 1.56 22.92
C GLN A 387 -4.21 2.73 22.81
N VAL A 388 -5.46 2.42 22.53
CA VAL A 388 -6.52 3.37 22.19
C VAL A 388 -7.64 3.25 23.20
N ALA A 389 -7.94 4.34 23.90
CA ALA A 389 -9.04 4.36 24.86
C ALA A 389 -10.39 4.15 24.14
N GLN A 390 -11.33 3.49 24.80
CA GLN A 390 -12.69 3.25 24.27
C GLN A 390 -13.35 4.52 23.71
N SER A 391 -13.18 5.67 24.38
CA SER A 391 -13.76 6.95 23.96
C SER A 391 -13.27 7.43 22.59
N LEU A 392 -12.07 7.04 22.16
CA LEU A 392 -11.50 7.38 20.85
C LEU A 392 -11.94 6.41 19.75
N MET A 393 -12.41 5.22 20.11
CA MET A 393 -12.96 4.24 19.15
C MET A 393 -14.37 4.63 18.71
N GLN A 394 -15.08 5.44 19.50
CA GLN A 394 -16.39 5.97 19.14
C GLN A 394 -16.27 7.02 18.03
N SER A 395 -17.14 6.93 17.02
CA SER A 395 -17.14 7.81 15.85
C SER A 395 -18.57 8.07 15.39
N ASN A 396 -18.80 9.25 14.81
CA ASN A 396 -20.05 9.54 14.09
C ASN A 396 -20.10 8.85 12.72
N ARG A 397 -18.96 8.38 12.22
CA ARG A 397 -18.87 7.58 10.99
C ARG A 397 -19.16 6.10 11.30
N PRO A 398 -19.68 5.32 10.34
CA PRO A 398 -20.09 3.93 10.56
C PRO A 398 -18.93 2.92 10.63
N PHE A 399 -17.70 3.41 10.80
CA PHE A 399 -16.48 2.62 10.82
C PHE A 399 -15.40 3.35 11.65
N THR A 400 -14.37 2.62 12.04
CA THR A 400 -13.16 3.20 12.62
C THR A 400 -12.27 3.72 11.50
N ASN A 401 -11.98 5.01 11.49
CA ASN A 401 -11.03 5.62 10.54
C ASN A 401 -9.63 5.67 11.14
N LEU A 402 -8.67 5.06 10.46
CA LEU A 402 -7.25 5.16 10.76
C LEU A 402 -6.60 6.10 9.78
N ARG A 403 -5.87 7.12 10.26
CA ARG A 403 -5.07 8.02 9.43
C ARG A 403 -3.60 7.92 9.82
N PHE A 404 -2.76 7.61 8.85
CA PHE A 404 -1.32 7.56 8.98
C PHE A 404 -0.71 8.79 8.32
N GLU A 405 0.25 9.40 8.99
CA GLU A 405 1.00 10.53 8.44
C GLU A 405 2.49 10.31 8.58
N VAL A 406 3.25 10.80 7.61
CA VAL A 406 4.71 10.85 7.60
C VAL A 406 5.17 12.27 7.30
N SER A 407 6.44 12.57 7.54
CA SER A 407 7.00 13.92 7.30
C SER A 407 6.97 14.32 5.82
N GLN A 408 7.20 13.36 4.91
CA GLN A 408 7.24 13.56 3.47
C GLN A 408 7.17 12.24 2.71
N THR A 409 6.92 12.33 1.41
CA THR A 409 7.10 11.24 0.44
C THR A 409 8.24 11.57 -0.53
N LEU A 410 8.97 10.55 -0.98
CA LEU A 410 10.04 10.72 -1.96
C LEU A 410 9.99 9.65 -3.03
N ALA A 411 10.66 9.89 -4.16
CA ALA A 411 10.87 8.84 -5.14
C ALA A 411 12.00 7.92 -4.67
N LEU A 412 11.81 6.59 -4.72
CA LEU A 412 12.83 5.62 -4.29
C LEU A 412 14.15 5.77 -5.05
N ASN A 413 14.08 6.25 -6.29
CA ASN A 413 15.27 6.54 -7.09
C ASN A 413 16.13 7.70 -6.57
N SER A 414 15.59 8.55 -5.68
CA SER A 414 16.37 9.60 -5.00
C SER A 414 17.28 9.04 -3.90
N ILE A 415 17.00 7.82 -3.43
CA ILE A 415 17.83 7.08 -2.46
C ILE A 415 18.75 6.11 -3.20
N ASN A 416 18.20 5.36 -4.15
CA ASN A 416 18.95 4.45 -5.00
C ASN A 416 18.75 4.83 -6.49
N PRO A 417 19.71 5.53 -7.12
CA PRO A 417 19.59 5.97 -8.52
C PRO A 417 19.30 4.87 -9.55
N ASN A 418 19.61 3.60 -9.22
CA ASN A 418 19.33 2.45 -10.08
C ASN A 418 17.88 1.93 -9.96
N ASN A 419 17.11 2.42 -8.99
CA ASN A 419 15.71 2.05 -8.85
C ASN A 419 14.88 2.74 -9.96
N PRO A 420 14.18 2.00 -10.85
CA PRO A 420 13.38 2.60 -11.90
C PRO A 420 12.08 3.24 -11.39
N ASP A 421 11.70 2.98 -10.13
CA ASP A 421 10.48 3.50 -9.52
C ASP A 421 10.60 5.00 -9.21
N LYS A 422 9.67 5.76 -9.80
CA LYS A 422 9.59 7.22 -9.70
C LYS A 422 8.38 7.69 -8.89
N ARG A 423 7.58 6.76 -8.35
CA ARG A 423 6.43 7.10 -7.51
C ARG A 423 6.91 7.75 -6.24
N LEU A 424 6.20 8.77 -5.79
CA LEU A 424 6.40 9.34 -4.45
C LEU A 424 5.81 8.39 -3.42
N VAL A 425 6.65 7.90 -2.51
CA VAL A 425 6.28 6.93 -1.49
C VAL A 425 6.80 7.36 -0.11
N GLY A 426 6.02 7.06 0.93
CA GLY A 426 6.37 7.27 2.34
C GLY A 426 6.85 5.96 2.98
N LEU A 427 5.92 5.26 3.63
CA LEU A 427 6.15 3.96 4.29
C LEU A 427 5.27 2.87 3.66
N ALA A 428 5.78 1.64 3.63
CA ALA A 428 5.06 0.47 3.15
C ALA A 428 4.45 -0.32 4.32
N PHE A 429 3.21 -0.75 4.16
CA PHE A 429 2.46 -1.52 5.14
C PHE A 429 1.94 -2.79 4.49
N ASN A 430 1.92 -3.89 5.23
CA ASN A 430 1.39 -5.19 4.79
C ASN A 430 0.36 -5.78 5.75
N LEU A 431 0.19 -5.21 6.95
CA LEU A 431 -0.71 -5.76 7.97
C LEU A 431 -1.15 -4.70 8.99
N PHE A 432 -2.43 -4.71 9.30
CA PHE A 432 -3.04 -4.05 10.47
C PHE A 432 -3.89 -5.06 11.24
N GLN A 433 -3.88 -4.93 12.55
CA GLN A 433 -4.77 -5.64 13.45
C GLN A 433 -5.39 -4.65 14.44
N VAL A 434 -6.68 -4.79 14.65
CA VAL A 434 -7.44 -4.08 15.69
C VAL A 434 -8.05 -5.14 16.57
N PHE A 435 -7.85 -5.09 17.87
CA PHE A 435 -8.40 -6.06 18.82
C PHE A 435 -8.60 -5.45 20.21
N PRO A 436 -9.54 -5.95 21.03
CA PRO A 436 -9.75 -5.46 22.38
C PRO A 436 -8.48 -5.61 23.23
N ALA A 437 -8.16 -4.61 24.05
CA ALA A 437 -6.92 -4.56 24.83
C ALA A 437 -6.78 -5.70 25.86
N HIS A 438 -7.91 -6.31 26.25
CA HIS A 438 -7.94 -7.48 27.13
C HIS A 438 -7.60 -8.80 26.39
N LEU A 439 -7.70 -8.82 25.05
CA LEU A 439 -7.40 -9.99 24.21
C LEU A 439 -5.99 -9.92 23.62
N LYS A 440 -4.98 -9.77 24.47
CA LYS A 440 -3.56 -9.64 24.05
C LYS A 440 -3.03 -10.85 23.27
N SER A 441 -3.72 -11.99 23.32
CA SER A 441 -3.40 -13.19 22.52
C SER A 441 -3.48 -12.98 21.01
N PHE A 442 -4.18 -11.93 20.53
CA PHE A 442 -4.21 -11.58 19.11
C PHE A 442 -2.95 -10.85 18.63
N SER A 443 -2.13 -10.32 19.55
CA SER A 443 -0.91 -9.62 19.17
C SER A 443 0.03 -10.52 18.37
N LEU A 444 0.71 -9.94 17.37
CA LEU A 444 1.71 -10.66 16.56
C LEU A 444 2.91 -11.14 17.37
N VAL A 445 3.14 -10.57 18.56
CA VAL A 445 4.22 -10.97 19.48
C VAL A 445 3.71 -11.76 20.68
N ALA A 446 2.41 -12.09 20.73
CA ALA A 446 1.79 -12.78 21.86
C ALA A 446 2.47 -14.12 22.19
N SER A 447 2.87 -14.86 21.15
CA SER A 447 3.54 -16.16 21.29
C SER A 447 4.83 -16.10 22.10
N SER A 448 5.50 -14.94 22.15
CA SER A 448 6.67 -14.73 23.01
C SER A 448 6.33 -14.89 24.50
N PHE A 449 5.07 -14.62 24.88
CA PHE A 449 4.59 -14.59 26.26
C PHE A 449 3.80 -15.84 26.67
N GLU A 450 3.76 -16.88 25.82
CA GLU A 450 3.10 -18.15 26.15
C GLU A 450 3.89 -18.97 27.18
N SER A 451 5.20 -18.77 27.27
CA SER A 451 6.06 -19.52 28.18
C SER A 451 6.08 -18.93 29.60
N ALA A 452 6.12 -19.81 30.60
CA ALA A 452 6.15 -19.43 32.03
C ALA A 452 7.25 -18.39 32.37
N PRO A 453 8.49 -18.48 31.85
CA PRO A 453 9.53 -17.50 32.18
C PRO A 453 9.20 -16.06 31.77
N TRP A 454 8.45 -15.86 30.68
CA TRP A 454 8.02 -14.53 30.25
C TRP A 454 6.88 -13.99 31.13
N GLN A 455 5.93 -14.86 31.49
CA GLN A 455 4.81 -14.49 32.36
C GLN A 455 5.28 -14.11 33.76
N GLU A 456 6.20 -14.88 34.34
CA GLU A 456 6.82 -14.58 35.63
C GLU A 456 7.55 -13.23 35.64
N ALA A 457 8.31 -12.93 34.57
CA ALA A 457 9.03 -11.67 34.46
C ALA A 457 8.07 -10.48 34.35
N VAL A 458 6.99 -10.60 33.58
CA VAL A 458 5.93 -9.58 33.50
C VAL A 458 5.26 -9.40 34.85
N ALA A 459 4.85 -10.48 35.52
CA ALA A 459 4.19 -10.44 36.82
C ALA A 459 5.07 -9.76 37.88
N PHE A 460 6.37 -10.11 37.92
CA PHE A 460 7.34 -9.48 38.82
C PHE A 460 7.44 -7.97 38.59
N LEU A 461 7.52 -7.53 37.32
CA LEU A 461 7.60 -6.10 36.99
C LEU A 461 6.30 -5.38 37.35
N GLN A 462 5.13 -5.94 37.06
CA GLN A 462 3.84 -5.34 37.41
C GLN A 462 3.65 -5.21 38.93
N GLN A 463 4.18 -6.16 39.70
CA GLN A 463 4.10 -6.15 41.16
C GLN A 463 5.04 -5.12 41.81
N HIS A 464 6.21 -4.88 41.22
CA HIS A 464 7.29 -4.13 41.88
C HIS A 464 7.65 -2.79 41.23
N CYS A 465 7.38 -2.59 39.94
CA CYS A 465 7.66 -1.33 39.24
C CYS A 465 6.52 -0.33 39.46
N GLN A 466 6.85 0.90 39.84
CA GLN A 466 5.87 1.99 39.84
C GLN A 466 5.50 2.35 38.40
N PRO A 467 4.24 2.75 38.09
CA PRO A 467 3.82 3.01 36.70
C PRO A 467 4.68 4.03 35.93
N ALA A 468 5.27 5.00 36.63
CA ALA A 468 6.14 6.02 36.04
C ALA A 468 7.62 5.59 35.92
N ASP A 469 8.02 4.47 36.50
CA ASP A 469 9.40 4.01 36.46
C ASP A 469 9.78 3.56 35.04
N PRO A 470 10.84 4.13 34.43
CA PRO A 470 11.31 3.67 33.14
C PRO A 470 12.02 2.31 33.26
N VAL A 471 11.76 1.42 32.30
CA VAL A 471 12.32 0.06 32.27
C VAL A 471 13.11 -0.14 30.97
N ALA A 472 14.37 -0.55 31.10
CA ALA A 472 15.18 -0.96 29.95
C ALA A 472 14.99 -2.45 29.66
N THR A 473 14.36 -2.80 28.54
CA THR A 473 14.03 -4.20 28.18
C THR A 473 13.80 -4.36 26.67
N LEU A 474 13.49 -5.58 26.23
CA LEU A 474 12.95 -5.83 24.89
C LEU A 474 11.63 -5.07 24.71
N LEU A 475 11.49 -4.37 23.58
CA LEU A 475 10.35 -3.48 23.33
C LEU A 475 8.99 -4.20 23.31
N VAL A 476 8.96 -5.51 23.07
CA VAL A 476 7.75 -6.34 23.08
C VAL A 476 7.04 -6.32 24.44
N PHE A 477 7.74 -5.96 25.53
CA PHE A 477 7.12 -5.79 26.85
C PHE A 477 6.09 -4.64 26.90
N ASN A 478 6.09 -3.69 25.94
CA ASN A 478 5.04 -2.68 25.78
C ASN A 478 3.63 -3.27 25.61
N LEU A 479 3.52 -4.56 25.22
CA LEU A 479 2.24 -5.25 25.16
C LEU A 479 1.63 -5.48 26.56
N TYR A 480 2.45 -5.74 27.57
CA TYR A 480 2.00 -6.13 28.92
C TYR A 480 2.32 -5.10 30.02
N LEU A 481 3.23 -4.16 29.77
CA LEU A 481 3.61 -3.11 30.70
C LEU A 481 3.13 -1.74 30.20
N THR A 482 2.61 -0.92 31.11
CA THR A 482 2.28 0.48 30.85
C THR A 482 3.44 1.43 31.14
N ASN A 483 4.52 0.91 31.73
CA ASN A 483 5.74 1.64 32.06
C ASN A 483 6.42 2.23 30.80
N PRO A 484 7.15 3.35 30.92
CA PRO A 484 8.01 3.82 29.84
C PRO A 484 9.12 2.80 29.53
N ILE A 485 9.02 2.10 28.40
CA ILE A 485 10.02 1.12 27.96
C ILE A 485 11.09 1.78 27.09
N SER A 486 12.36 1.42 27.31
CA SER A 486 13.49 1.77 26.44
C SER A 486 14.27 0.54 26.02
N ASP A 487 14.83 0.56 24.81
CA ASP A 487 15.63 -0.55 24.30
C ASP A 487 17.03 -0.63 24.95
N TYR A 488 17.71 -1.75 24.70
CA TYR A 488 19.06 -1.99 25.22
C TYR A 488 20.09 -0.98 24.71
N GLN A 489 19.94 -0.51 23.46
CA GLN A 489 20.84 0.49 22.91
C GLN A 489 20.76 1.81 23.69
N THR A 490 19.55 2.29 23.99
CA THR A 490 19.31 3.49 24.78
C THR A 490 19.87 3.34 26.19
N PHE A 491 19.67 2.17 26.81
CA PHE A 491 20.28 1.88 28.10
C PHE A 491 21.82 1.94 28.04
N ILE A 492 22.45 1.33 27.03
CA ILE A 492 23.91 1.33 26.87
C ILE A 492 24.46 2.73 26.61
N GLN A 493 23.73 3.60 25.90
CA GLN A 493 24.14 4.97 25.63
C GLN A 493 23.89 5.91 26.84
N LYS A 494 22.65 6.01 27.31
CA LYS A 494 22.24 6.96 28.36
C LYS A 494 22.43 6.42 29.77
N GLY A 495 21.98 5.19 30.02
CA GLY A 495 21.94 4.59 31.36
C GLY A 495 20.96 5.32 32.29
N GLY A 496 21.08 5.11 33.61
CA GLY A 496 20.24 5.81 34.60
C GLY A 496 18.82 5.26 34.73
N PHE A 497 18.62 3.99 34.39
CA PHE A 497 17.33 3.32 34.48
C PHE A 497 17.19 2.62 35.85
N PRO A 498 16.04 2.77 36.54
CA PRO A 498 15.78 2.07 37.80
C PRO A 498 15.57 0.57 37.61
N TRP A 499 15.14 0.14 36.42
CA TRP A 499 14.88 -1.25 36.11
C TRP A 499 15.53 -1.65 34.78
N VAL A 500 16.22 -2.78 34.78
CA VAL A 500 16.80 -3.37 33.57
C VAL A 500 16.50 -4.85 33.52
N VAL A 501 15.83 -5.29 32.45
CA VAL A 501 15.46 -6.69 32.22
C VAL A 501 16.37 -7.25 31.14
N VAL A 502 17.22 -8.20 31.52
CA VAL A 502 18.21 -8.79 30.61
C VAL A 502 17.71 -10.14 30.11
N HIS A 503 17.52 -10.27 28.79
CA HIS A 503 17.25 -11.55 28.13
C HIS A 503 18.56 -12.31 27.90
N LYS A 504 18.75 -13.45 28.58
CA LYS A 504 20.03 -14.20 28.57
C LYS A 504 20.45 -14.68 27.17
N GLY A 505 19.48 -14.97 26.29
CA GLY A 505 19.74 -15.38 24.91
C GLY A 505 20.28 -14.27 23.99
N MET A 506 20.28 -13.01 24.41
CA MET A 506 20.74 -11.87 23.62
C MET A 506 22.23 -11.60 23.89
N SER A 507 23.10 -12.56 23.57
CA SER A 507 24.51 -12.59 24.01
C SER A 507 25.28 -11.29 23.75
N ASP A 508 25.12 -10.70 22.57
CA ASP A 508 25.87 -9.49 22.20
C ASP A 508 25.44 -8.28 23.06
N TRP A 509 24.14 -8.18 23.36
CA TRP A 509 23.60 -7.16 24.25
C TRP A 509 24.01 -7.41 25.71
N VAL A 510 23.95 -8.67 26.17
CA VAL A 510 24.40 -9.07 27.51
C VAL A 510 25.84 -8.62 27.75
N ASP A 511 26.73 -8.95 26.82
CA ASP A 511 28.15 -8.68 26.95
C ASP A 511 28.43 -7.16 27.02
N ALA A 512 27.65 -6.34 26.31
CA ALA A 512 27.71 -4.88 26.38
C ALA A 512 27.06 -4.28 27.65
N MET A 513 26.01 -4.90 28.18
CA MET A 513 25.23 -4.38 29.32
C MET A 513 25.87 -4.70 30.67
N LEU A 514 26.45 -5.89 30.86
CA LEU A 514 26.97 -6.35 32.16
C LEU A 514 27.94 -5.35 32.83
N PRO A 515 28.95 -4.78 32.13
CA PRO A 515 29.84 -3.78 32.73
C PRO A 515 29.12 -2.50 33.14
N LYS A 516 28.00 -2.16 32.49
CA LYS A 516 27.21 -0.96 32.78
C LYS A 516 26.29 -1.18 33.98
N LEU A 517 25.67 -2.35 34.09
CA LEU A 517 24.85 -2.74 35.24
C LEU A 517 25.64 -2.60 36.55
N THR A 518 26.84 -3.17 36.61
CA THR A 518 27.72 -3.10 37.80
C THR A 518 28.11 -1.66 38.13
N ARG A 519 28.50 -0.86 37.13
CA ARG A 519 28.88 0.55 37.34
C ARG A 519 27.74 1.42 37.84
N GLN A 520 26.49 1.06 37.54
CA GLN A 520 25.30 1.79 37.98
C GLN A 520 24.69 1.24 39.27
N GLY A 521 25.38 0.30 39.95
CA GLY A 521 24.91 -0.26 41.22
C GLY A 521 23.64 -1.11 41.10
N LEU A 522 23.30 -1.56 39.90
CA LEU A 522 22.13 -2.39 39.63
C LEU A 522 22.40 -3.83 40.08
N ALA A 523 21.58 -4.34 41.00
CA ALA A 523 21.70 -5.68 41.55
C ALA A 523 20.57 -6.58 41.03
N PRO A 524 20.82 -7.88 40.79
CA PRO A 524 19.78 -8.81 40.37
C PRO A 524 18.79 -9.03 41.52
N VAL A 525 17.50 -8.91 41.23
CA VAL A 525 16.40 -9.12 42.20
C VAL A 525 15.43 -10.22 41.77
N PHE A 526 15.47 -10.60 40.49
CA PHE A 526 14.72 -11.70 39.92
C PHE A 526 15.56 -12.39 38.86
N ALA A 527 15.44 -13.73 38.75
CA ALA A 527 16.09 -14.50 37.71
C ALA A 527 15.36 -15.82 37.46
N ASN A 528 15.14 -16.15 36.19
CA ASN A 528 14.61 -17.44 35.75
C ASN A 528 15.38 -17.96 34.53
N GLU A 529 14.82 -18.94 33.82
CA GLU A 529 15.47 -19.59 32.68
C GLU A 529 15.78 -18.65 31.51
N VAL A 530 15.03 -17.56 31.34
CA VAL A 530 15.17 -16.62 30.22
C VAL A 530 15.73 -15.27 30.66
N PHE A 531 15.29 -14.75 31.80
CA PHE A 531 15.53 -13.38 32.21
C PHE A 531 16.31 -13.25 33.52
N VAL A 532 17.01 -12.13 33.65
CA VAL A 532 17.49 -11.60 34.93
C VAL A 532 17.08 -10.13 35.01
N ILE A 533 16.38 -9.74 36.08
CA ILE A 533 15.92 -8.36 36.30
C ILE A 533 16.82 -7.72 37.35
N PHE A 534 17.33 -6.54 37.01
CA PHE A 534 18.20 -5.75 37.85
C PHE A 534 17.53 -4.44 38.26
N THR A 535 17.76 -4.03 39.50
CA THR A 535 17.34 -2.73 40.01
C THR A 535 18.28 -2.22 41.09
N HIS A 536 18.23 -0.92 41.36
CA HIS A 536 18.83 -0.29 42.54
C HIS A 536 17.76 0.13 43.55
N ARG A 537 16.47 -0.17 43.28
CA ARG A 537 15.38 -0.05 44.25
C ARG A 537 15.61 -1.00 45.42
N ASP A 538 15.02 -0.67 46.56
CA ASP A 538 15.17 -1.45 47.79
C ASP A 538 14.32 -2.74 47.72
N LEU A 539 14.94 -3.82 47.24
CA LEU A 539 14.37 -5.16 47.15
C LEU A 539 15.40 -6.22 47.56
N PRO A 540 14.96 -7.40 48.02
CA PRO A 540 15.86 -8.52 48.32
C PRO A 540 16.72 -8.88 47.09
N LYS A 541 18.04 -8.73 47.24
CA LYS A 541 19.00 -8.99 46.16
C LYS A 541 19.31 -10.48 46.08
N LEU A 542 19.32 -11.01 44.86
CA LEU A 542 19.76 -12.37 44.59
C LEU A 542 21.29 -12.44 44.62
N SER A 543 21.82 -13.54 45.15
CA SER A 543 23.25 -13.83 45.06
C SER A 543 23.66 -14.06 43.61
N TYR A 544 24.85 -13.60 43.20
CA TYR A 544 25.45 -13.94 41.90
C TYR A 544 25.72 -15.45 41.73
N ARG A 545 25.64 -16.23 42.82
CA ARG A 545 25.75 -17.70 42.80
C ARG A 545 24.42 -18.40 42.50
N THR A 546 23.28 -17.69 42.55
CA THR A 546 21.95 -18.22 42.22
C THR A 546 21.99 -18.81 40.80
N PRO A 547 21.50 -20.04 40.56
CA PRO A 547 21.72 -20.75 39.29
C PRO A 547 21.46 -19.93 38.02
N HIS A 548 20.30 -19.26 37.95
CA HIS A 548 19.91 -18.45 36.79
C HIS A 548 20.67 -17.13 36.64
N VAL A 549 21.13 -16.54 37.75
CA VAL A 549 22.00 -15.36 37.73
C VAL A 549 23.41 -15.79 37.31
N LYS A 550 23.91 -16.89 37.89
CA LYS A 550 25.23 -17.45 37.62
C LYS A 550 25.41 -17.79 36.14
N SER A 551 24.40 -18.38 35.50
CA SER A 551 24.49 -18.74 34.08
C SER A 551 24.78 -17.52 33.18
N LEU A 552 24.15 -16.37 33.45
CA LEU A 552 24.37 -15.12 32.71
C LEU A 552 25.87 -14.71 32.74
N TYR A 553 26.52 -14.78 33.91
CA TYR A 553 27.92 -14.38 34.07
C TYR A 553 28.91 -15.44 33.59
N VAL A 554 28.61 -16.72 33.80
CA VAL A 554 29.47 -17.83 33.32
C VAL A 554 29.54 -17.81 31.79
N ASP A 555 28.40 -17.64 31.12
CA ASP A 555 28.34 -17.58 29.67
C ASP A 555 29.08 -16.35 29.12
N TYR A 556 28.93 -15.19 29.76
CA TYR A 556 29.68 -13.98 29.46
C TYR A 556 31.21 -14.19 29.57
N LEU A 557 31.67 -14.75 30.69
CA LEU A 557 33.09 -15.01 30.93
C LEU A 557 33.67 -15.99 29.90
N ARG A 558 32.92 -17.04 29.56
CA ARG A 558 33.31 -18.01 28.53
C ARG A 558 33.48 -17.33 27.17
N ARG A 559 32.53 -16.46 26.77
CA ARG A 559 32.61 -15.71 25.50
C ARG A 559 33.76 -14.70 25.49
N SER A 560 33.94 -13.95 26.57
CA SER A 560 35.03 -12.98 26.71
C SER A 560 36.41 -13.65 26.62
N LEU A 561 36.57 -14.82 27.26
CA LEU A 561 37.80 -15.60 27.16
C LEU A 561 38.07 -16.06 25.71
N ILE A 562 37.05 -16.54 24.99
CA ILE A 562 37.18 -16.92 23.59
C ILE A 562 37.59 -15.72 22.71
N GLN A 563 37.02 -14.54 22.92
CA GLN A 563 37.40 -13.34 22.19
C GLN A 563 38.84 -12.90 22.49
N LEU A 564 39.24 -12.93 23.76
CA LEU A 564 40.61 -12.61 24.18
C LEU A 564 41.63 -13.55 23.52
N VAL A 565 41.34 -14.85 23.50
CA VAL A 565 42.18 -15.86 22.81
C VAL A 565 42.25 -15.60 21.30
N LYS A 566 41.13 -15.23 20.65
CA LYS A 566 41.13 -14.85 19.23
C LYS A 566 41.99 -13.62 18.95
N LEU A 567 41.91 -12.59 19.80
CA LEU A 567 42.72 -11.37 19.69
C LEU A 567 44.21 -11.66 19.90
N LEU A 568 44.56 -12.46 20.91
CA LEU A 568 45.94 -12.89 21.18
C LEU A 568 46.50 -13.71 20.02
N ARG A 569 45.74 -14.65 19.45
CA ARG A 569 46.15 -15.40 18.25
C ARG A 569 46.35 -14.49 17.04
N ARG A 570 45.49 -13.49 16.84
CA ARG A 570 45.64 -12.50 15.76
C ARG A 570 46.90 -11.65 15.96
N LYS A 571 47.18 -11.22 17.20
CA LYS A 571 48.38 -10.46 17.56
C LYS A 571 49.66 -11.28 17.34
N LEU A 572 49.69 -12.52 17.82
CA LEU A 572 50.81 -13.44 17.63
C LEU A 572 51.05 -13.77 16.15
N ARG A 573 49.98 -13.87 15.34
CA ARG A 573 50.09 -14.04 13.88
C ARG A 573 50.72 -12.81 13.24
N LEU A 574 50.25 -11.61 13.58
CA LEU A 574 50.82 -10.34 13.12
C LEU A 574 52.30 -10.18 13.53
N GLU A 575 52.65 -10.51 14.77
CA GLU A 575 54.04 -10.47 15.26
C GLU A 575 54.93 -11.48 14.53
N ARG A 576 54.40 -12.66 14.20
CA ARG A 576 55.10 -13.67 13.41
C ARG A 576 55.26 -13.26 11.93
N ASP A 577 54.21 -12.72 11.32
CA ASP A 577 54.25 -12.20 9.95
C ASP A 577 55.25 -11.00 9.85
N LEU A 578 55.35 -10.18 10.90
CA LEU A 578 56.35 -9.09 11.02
C LEU A 578 57.78 -9.59 11.25
N ALA A 579 57.95 -10.77 11.87
CA ALA A 579 59.25 -11.39 12.10
C ALA A 579 59.74 -12.20 10.87
N GLU A 580 58.82 -12.75 10.07
CA GLU A 580 59.11 -13.44 8.81
C GLU A 580 59.36 -12.45 7.65
N ALA A 581 58.88 -11.21 7.75
CA ALA A 581 59.27 -10.11 6.87
C ALA A 581 60.69 -9.60 7.22
N GLY A 582 61.70 -10.07 6.49
CA GLY A 582 63.11 -9.70 6.69
C GLY A 582 63.40 -8.18 6.64
N PRO A 583 64.63 -7.75 7.01
CA PRO A 583 64.97 -6.35 7.29
C PRO A 583 64.72 -5.35 6.13
N GLU A 584 64.62 -5.81 4.89
CA GLU A 584 64.32 -4.96 3.72
C GLU A 584 62.86 -4.45 3.69
N SER A 585 61.93 -5.09 4.43
CA SER A 585 60.52 -4.68 4.53
C SER A 585 60.26 -3.59 5.58
N GLN A 586 61.15 -3.41 6.56
CA GLN A 586 60.92 -2.44 7.65
C GLN A 586 61.31 -1.01 7.24
N ALA A 587 62.26 -0.85 6.32
CA ALA A 587 62.63 0.46 5.77
C ALA A 587 61.49 1.06 4.92
N SER A 588 60.89 0.27 4.03
CA SER A 588 59.78 0.70 3.16
C SER A 588 58.48 0.99 3.90
N GLN A 589 58.19 0.30 5.00
CA GLN A 589 57.03 0.61 5.85
C GLN A 589 57.24 1.84 6.75
N SER A 590 58.49 2.17 7.09
CA SER A 590 58.81 3.41 7.82
C SER A 590 58.61 4.65 6.95
N GLU A 591 59.03 4.60 5.67
CA GLU A 591 58.81 5.66 4.69
C GLU A 591 57.31 5.85 4.38
N ALA A 592 56.55 4.76 4.25
CA ALA A 592 55.10 4.82 4.04
C ALA A 592 54.32 5.38 5.25
N ARG A 593 54.78 5.13 6.49
CA ARG A 593 54.20 5.74 7.70
C ARG A 593 54.57 7.21 7.84
N GLN A 594 55.75 7.61 7.38
CA GLN A 594 56.18 9.01 7.38
C GLN A 594 55.40 9.82 6.32
N GLU A 595 55.12 9.26 5.15
CA GLU A 595 54.23 9.87 4.14
C GLU A 595 52.76 9.95 4.59
N GLN A 596 52.25 8.94 5.31
CA GLN A 596 50.88 8.98 5.85
C GLN A 596 50.73 9.96 7.02
N ALA A 597 51.74 10.12 7.87
CA ALA A 597 51.74 11.13 8.94
C ALA A 597 51.80 12.56 8.38
N ILE A 598 52.50 12.78 7.26
CA ILE A 598 52.53 14.08 6.57
C ILE A 598 51.18 14.39 5.88
N LYS A 599 50.44 13.37 5.41
CA LYS A 599 49.07 13.55 4.87
C LYS A 599 47.99 13.76 5.93
N ALA A 600 48.14 13.19 7.13
CA ALA A 600 47.19 13.36 8.22
C ALA A 600 47.33 14.69 9.00
N GLY A 601 48.44 15.42 8.82
CA GLY A 601 48.65 16.74 9.42
C GLY A 601 48.03 17.92 8.67
N LYS A 602 47.20 17.67 7.64
CA LYS A 602 46.54 18.71 6.82
C LYS A 602 45.04 18.48 6.56
N GLN A 603 44.35 17.67 7.37
CA GLN A 603 42.88 17.60 7.38
C GLN A 603 42.31 17.65 8.79
#